data_AF-A0A5P9H0S9-F1
#
_entry.id   AF-A0A5P9H0S9-F1
#
_cell.length_a   1.000
_cell.length_b   1.000
_cell.length_c   1.000
_cell.angle_alpha   90.00
_cell.angle_beta   90.00
_cell.angle_gamma   90.00
#
_symmetry.space_group_name_H-M   'P 1'
#
loop_
_entity.id
_entity.type
_entity.pdbx_description
1 polymer ?
#
loop_
_entity_poly.entity_id
_entity_poly.type
_entity_poly.pdbx_seq_one_letter_code
_entity_poly.pdbx_strand_id
1 'polypeptide(L)'
;MKLILSTAALALTATTALADTVTLTRANAGATLHESDADMSVYWVEDGDAYALTATYVTDEAPADPARLRMHLSDGDTVTFGLPGVQDRLFTFARDGETVSVRSARVSVDYASK
;
A
#
# COMPACT_ATOMS: atom_id res chain seq x y z
N MET A 1 50.78 -21.46 14.71
CA MET A 1 49.46 -21.39 14.03
C MET A 1 48.70 -20.22 14.62
N LYS A 2 48.34 -19.21 13.82
CA LYS A 2 47.51 -18.09 14.26
C LYS A 2 46.41 -17.91 13.21
N LEU A 3 45.24 -18.47 13.51
CA LEU A 3 44.06 -18.47 12.63
C LEU A 3 43.47 -17.06 12.60
N ILE A 4 43.41 -16.47 11.41
CA ILE A 4 42.70 -15.22 11.15
C ILE A 4 41.27 -15.62 10.78
N LEU A 5 40.32 -15.39 11.68
CA LEU A 5 38.89 -15.59 11.43
C LEU A 5 38.33 -14.30 10.85
N SER A 6 38.12 -14.27 9.54
CA SER A 6 37.41 -13.18 8.85
C SER A 6 35.91 -13.33 9.06
N THR A 7 35.31 -12.45 9.85
CA THR A 7 33.86 -12.40 10.09
C THR A 7 33.19 -11.67 8.92
N ALA A 8 32.49 -12.40 8.05
CA ALA A 8 31.66 -11.80 7.01
C ALA A 8 30.34 -11.30 7.65
N ALA A 9 30.12 -9.99 7.62
CA ALA A 9 28.89 -9.38 8.09
C ALA A 9 27.79 -9.56 7.04
N LEU A 10 26.79 -10.41 7.34
CA LEU A 10 25.54 -10.48 6.59
C LEU A 10 24.71 -9.24 6.95
N ALA A 11 24.69 -8.25 6.07
CA ALA A 11 23.77 -7.12 6.17
C ALA A 11 22.35 -7.62 5.85
N LEU A 12 21.60 -8.01 6.90
CA LEU A 12 20.16 -8.16 6.78
C LEU A 12 19.57 -6.75 6.62
N THR A 13 19.25 -6.36 5.39
CA THR A 13 18.40 -5.19 5.15
C THR A 13 17.00 -5.53 5.60
N ALA A 14 16.73 -5.31 6.89
CA ALA A 14 15.38 -5.30 7.41
C ALA A 14 14.66 -4.10 6.78
N THR A 15 13.84 -4.35 5.77
CA THR A 15 12.83 -3.38 5.36
C THR A 15 11.85 -3.28 6.51
N THR A 16 11.97 -2.20 7.28
CA THR A 16 10.93 -1.78 8.21
C THR A 16 9.63 -1.67 7.41
N ALA A 17 8.72 -2.62 7.61
CA ALA A 17 7.34 -2.44 7.19
C ALA A 17 6.84 -1.22 7.97
N LEU A 18 6.75 -0.06 7.30
CA LEU A 18 5.95 1.03 7.81
C LEU A 18 4.52 0.48 7.83
N ALA A 19 3.92 0.39 9.02
CA ALA A 19 2.60 -0.24 9.19
C ALA A 19 1.57 0.35 8.20
N ASP A 20 1.75 1.63 7.86
CA ASP A 20 0.87 2.39 6.99
C ASP A 20 1.28 2.32 5.50
N THR A 21 2.19 1.43 5.09
CA THR A 21 2.64 1.33 3.69
C THR A 21 2.95 -0.10 3.26
N VAL A 22 2.42 -0.48 2.10
CA VAL A 22 2.78 -1.72 1.39
C VAL A 22 3.41 -1.40 0.04
N THR A 23 4.39 -2.21 -0.34
CA THR A 23 5.13 -2.06 -1.60
C THR A 23 5.06 -3.34 -2.40
N LEU A 24 4.75 -3.22 -3.69
CA LEU A 24 4.61 -4.32 -4.63
C LEU A 24 5.60 -4.13 -5.78
N THR A 25 6.54 -5.06 -5.93
CA THR A 25 7.61 -5.00 -6.96
C THR A 25 7.43 -6.06 -8.06
N ARG A 26 6.30 -6.77 -8.09
CA ARG A 26 6.02 -7.80 -9.08
C ARG A 26 4.53 -7.85 -9.42
N ALA A 27 4.24 -8.05 -10.71
CA ALA A 27 2.89 -8.28 -11.19
C ALA A 27 2.25 -9.48 -10.49
N ASN A 28 0.96 -9.38 -10.20
CA ASN A 28 0.17 -10.40 -9.51
C ASN A 28 0.64 -10.73 -8.08
N ALA A 29 1.61 -9.99 -7.53
CA ALA A 29 1.89 -10.07 -6.10
C ALA A 29 0.71 -9.44 -5.36
N GLY A 30 0.13 -10.19 -4.42
CA GLY A 30 -0.84 -9.64 -3.49
C GLY A 30 -0.13 -9.09 -2.26
N ALA A 31 -0.59 -7.94 -1.77
CA ALA A 31 -0.21 -7.39 -0.48
C ALA A 31 -1.47 -7.04 0.32
N THR A 32 -1.34 -7.03 1.64
CA THR A 32 -2.41 -6.61 2.55
C THR A 32 -1.96 -5.42 3.37
N LEU A 33 -2.73 -4.34 3.31
CA LEU A 33 -2.61 -3.19 4.18
C LEU A 33 -3.71 -3.33 5.25
N HIS A 34 -3.30 -3.37 6.51
CA HIS A 34 -4.22 -3.43 7.66
C HIS A 34 -4.23 -2.09 8.36
N GLU A 35 -5.41 -1.48 8.43
CA GLU A 35 -5.64 -0.24 9.18
C GLU A 35 -6.72 -0.47 10.23
N SER A 36 -6.73 0.40 11.24
CA SER A 36 -7.66 0.29 12.37
C SER A 36 -9.15 0.33 11.99
N ASP A 37 -9.47 0.82 10.80
CA ASP A 37 -10.82 1.09 10.28
C ASP A 37 -11.09 0.40 8.93
N ALA A 38 -10.07 -0.25 8.34
CA ALA A 38 -10.16 -0.90 7.05
C ALA A 38 -9.08 -1.96 6.84
N ASP A 39 -9.49 -3.08 6.25
CA ASP A 39 -8.58 -4.10 5.73
C ASP A 39 -8.58 -4.05 4.22
N MET A 40 -7.40 -3.96 3.60
CA MET A 40 -7.26 -3.85 2.15
C MET A 40 -6.30 -4.88 1.58
N SER A 41 -6.76 -5.62 0.58
CA SER A 41 -5.92 -6.44 -0.31
C SER A 41 -5.67 -5.71 -1.62
N VAL A 42 -4.42 -5.64 -2.05
CA VAL A 42 -4.01 -4.97 -3.28
C VAL A 42 -3.16 -5.89 -4.13
N TYR A 43 -3.39 -5.85 -5.43
CA TYR A 43 -2.50 -6.42 -6.45
C TYR A 43 -2.57 -5.58 -7.72
N TRP A 44 -1.62 -5.77 -8.62
CA TRP A 44 -1.63 -5.14 -9.94
C TRP A 44 -1.27 -6.13 -11.04
N VAL A 45 -1.71 -5.82 -12.25
CA VAL A 45 -1.33 -6.53 -13.49
C VAL A 45 -0.84 -5.52 -14.52
N GLU A 46 -0.01 -5.97 -15.47
CA GLU A 46 0.42 -5.14 -16.60
C GLU A 46 -0.75 -4.87 -17.55
N ASP A 47 -0.91 -3.63 -17.99
CA ASP A 47 -1.87 -3.23 -19.02
C ASP A 47 -1.25 -2.14 -19.92
N GLY A 48 -0.56 -2.60 -20.98
CA GLY A 48 0.23 -1.71 -21.83
C GLY A 48 1.36 -1.04 -21.05
N ASP A 49 1.43 0.30 -21.13
CA ASP A 49 2.42 1.10 -20.40
C ASP A 49 1.99 1.42 -18.96
N ALA A 50 0.77 1.04 -18.57
CA ALA A 50 0.21 1.26 -17.24
C ALA A 50 0.14 -0.02 -16.42
N TYR A 51 0.01 0.13 -15.10
CA TYR A 51 -0.33 -0.96 -14.19
C TYR A 51 -1.80 -0.86 -13.80
N ALA A 52 -2.56 -1.90 -14.11
CA ALA A 52 -3.95 -2.03 -13.70
C ALA A 52 -4.01 -2.56 -12.25
N LEU A 53 -4.13 -1.63 -11.31
CA LEU A 53 -4.20 -1.90 -9.89
C LEU A 53 -5.63 -2.22 -9.47
N THR A 54 -5.78 -3.28 -8.66
CA THR A 54 -7.03 -3.63 -7.99
C THR A 54 -6.80 -3.62 -6.49
N ALA A 55 -7.58 -2.81 -5.78
CA ALA A 55 -7.65 -2.79 -4.33
C ALA A 55 -9.05 -3.23 -3.90
N THR A 56 -9.13 -4.29 -3.10
CA THR A 56 -10.37 -4.76 -2.47
C THR A 56 -10.27 -4.48 -0.99
N TYR A 57 -11.28 -3.86 -0.40
CA TYR A 57 -11.26 -3.50 1.00
C TYR A 57 -12.59 -3.82 1.68
N VAL A 58 -12.51 -4.07 2.99
CA VAL A 58 -13.65 -4.15 3.90
C VAL A 58 -13.47 -3.11 4.99
N THR A 59 -14.56 -2.71 5.61
CA THR A 59 -14.57 -1.81 6.77
C THR A 59 -15.15 -2.54 7.97
N ASP A 60 -14.86 -2.06 9.17
CA ASP A 60 -15.41 -2.63 10.40
C ASP A 60 -16.95 -2.58 10.44
N GLU A 61 -17.55 -1.56 9.81
CA GLU A 61 -19.00 -1.41 9.72
C GLU A 61 -19.64 -2.42 8.75
N ALA A 62 -18.88 -2.91 7.77
CA ALA A 62 -19.37 -3.81 6.72
C ALA A 62 -18.35 -4.91 6.35
N PRO A 63 -17.97 -5.80 7.30
CA PRO A 63 -16.90 -6.79 7.09
C PRO A 63 -17.25 -7.89 6.08
N ALA A 64 -18.54 -8.08 5.78
CA ALA A 64 -19.04 -9.05 4.82
C ALA A 64 -19.39 -8.44 3.44
N ASP A 65 -19.14 -7.15 3.25
CA ASP A 65 -19.45 -6.43 2.01
C ASP A 65 -18.19 -5.76 1.43
N PRO A 66 -17.32 -6.53 0.73
CA PRO A 66 -16.08 -6.00 0.19
C PRO A 66 -16.32 -5.06 -0.98
N ALA A 67 -15.83 -3.83 -0.84
CA ALA A 67 -15.81 -2.84 -1.91
C ALA A 67 -14.50 -2.95 -2.73
N ARG A 68 -14.55 -2.53 -4.00
CA ARG A 68 -13.43 -2.67 -4.94
C ARG A 68 -13.14 -1.39 -5.67
N LEU A 69 -11.85 -1.05 -5.73
CA LEU A 69 -11.30 0.02 -6.54
C LEU A 69 -10.42 -0.58 -7.63
N ARG A 70 -10.53 0.02 -8.81
CA ARG A 70 -9.70 -0.30 -9.97
C ARG A 70 -9.19 1.00 -10.56
N MET A 71 -7.90 1.05 -10.86
CA MET A 71 -7.27 2.22 -11.48
C MET A 71 -6.10 1.79 -12.35
N HIS A 72 -5.75 2.63 -13.32
CA HIS A 72 -4.53 2.50 -14.09
C HIS A 72 -3.51 3.48 -13.54
N LEU A 73 -2.28 3.01 -13.32
CA LEU A 73 -1.14 3.82 -12.89
C LEU A 73 -0.06 3.77 -13.97
N SER A 74 0.11 4.87 -14.69
CA SER A 74 1.28 5.12 -15.52
C SER A 74 2.51 5.38 -14.66
N ASP A 75 3.69 5.28 -15.27
CA ASP A 75 4.93 5.56 -14.55
C ASP A 75 4.95 7.02 -14.04
N GLY A 76 5.27 7.20 -12.75
CA GLY A 76 5.23 8.48 -12.05
C GLY A 76 3.85 8.89 -11.52
N ASP A 77 2.78 8.12 -11.77
CA ASP A 77 1.45 8.46 -11.29
C ASP A 77 1.34 8.37 -9.78
N THR A 78 0.62 9.32 -9.19
CA THR A 78 0.21 9.32 -7.78
C THR A 78 -1.26 9.71 -7.68
N VAL A 79 -2.04 8.87 -7.01
CA VAL A 79 -3.47 9.08 -6.79
C VAL A 79 -3.77 9.00 -5.30
N THR A 80 -4.44 10.01 -4.76
CA THR A 80 -4.79 10.10 -3.33
C THR A 80 -6.29 10.40 -3.15
N PHE A 81 -6.98 9.61 -2.32
CA PHE A 81 -8.38 9.82 -1.97
C PHE A 81 -8.76 9.11 -0.67
N GLY A 82 -9.92 9.47 -0.10
CA GLY A 82 -10.54 8.74 1.00
C GLY A 82 -11.41 7.58 0.49
N LEU A 83 -11.62 6.57 1.33
CA LEU A 83 -12.47 5.42 1.00
C LEU A 83 -13.87 5.59 1.60
N PRO A 84 -14.93 5.22 0.87
CA PRO A 84 -16.26 5.09 1.46
C PRO A 84 -16.23 4.16 2.68
N GLY A 85 -16.80 4.63 3.79
CA GLY A 85 -16.81 3.92 5.07
C GLY A 85 -15.54 4.07 5.92
N VAL A 86 -14.53 4.81 5.44
CA VAL A 86 -13.30 5.09 6.19
C VAL A 86 -13.18 6.60 6.40
N GLN A 87 -13.33 7.03 7.64
CA GLN A 87 -13.23 8.44 8.02
C GLN A 87 -11.78 8.82 8.38
N ASP A 88 -11.48 10.12 8.34
CA ASP A 88 -10.21 10.69 8.81
C ASP A 88 -8.95 10.09 8.19
N ARG A 89 -9.04 9.50 6.99
CA ARG A 89 -7.92 8.84 6.33
C ARG A 89 -7.89 9.04 4.83
N LEU A 90 -6.69 9.22 4.31
CA LEU A 90 -6.41 9.21 2.88
C LEU A 90 -5.52 8.02 2.53
N PHE A 91 -5.85 7.37 1.42
CA PHE A 91 -5.04 6.32 0.82
C PHE A 91 -4.37 6.90 -0.42
N THR A 92 -3.08 6.64 -0.56
CA THR A 92 -2.31 7.04 -1.74
C THR A 92 -1.76 5.81 -2.43
N PHE A 93 -2.00 5.73 -3.73
CA PHE A 93 -1.51 4.70 -4.64
C PHE A 93 -0.53 5.39 -5.59
N ALA A 94 0.71 4.92 -5.65
CA ALA A 94 1.73 5.52 -6.50
C ALA A 94 2.53 4.46 -7.23
N ARG A 95 2.95 4.78 -8.46
CA ARG A 95 3.89 3.98 -9.24
C ARG A 95 5.16 4.78 -9.47
N ASP A 96 6.29 4.14 -9.17
CA ASP A 96 7.64 4.62 -9.47
C ASP A 96 8.43 3.50 -10.16
N GLY A 97 8.57 3.61 -11.48
CA GLY A 97 9.12 2.56 -12.34
C GLY A 97 8.34 1.25 -12.23
N GLU A 98 9.00 0.23 -11.69
CA GLU A 98 8.45 -1.12 -11.49
C GLU A 98 7.81 -1.31 -10.11
N THR A 99 7.83 -0.26 -9.28
CA THR A 99 7.38 -0.33 -7.89
C THR A 99 6.03 0.35 -7.74
N VAL A 100 5.06 -0.37 -7.17
CA VAL A 100 3.81 0.22 -6.69
C VAL A 100 3.88 0.35 -5.18
N SER A 101 3.52 1.52 -4.67
CA SER A 101 3.35 1.75 -3.23
C SER A 101 1.90 2.12 -2.93
N VAL A 102 1.37 1.55 -1.85
CA VAL A 102 0.08 1.94 -1.29
C VAL A 102 0.31 2.35 0.15
N ARG A 103 -0.05 3.57 0.48
CA ARG A 103 0.12 4.14 1.82
C ARG A 103 -1.18 4.70 2.36
N SER A 104 -1.36 4.66 3.67
CA SER A 104 -2.42 5.37 4.37
C SER A 104 -1.85 6.52 5.20
N ALA A 105 -2.65 7.55 5.41
CA ALA A 105 -2.32 8.64 6.32
C ALA A 105 -3.59 9.19 6.97
N ARG A 106 -3.53 9.42 8.28
CA ARG A 106 -4.60 10.12 9.00
C ARG A 106 -4.64 11.58 8.60
N VAL A 107 -5.85 12.12 8.49
CA VAL A 107 -6.10 13.54 8.25
C VAL A 107 -7.02 14.10 9.32
N SER A 108 -6.72 15.30 9.80
CA SER A 108 -7.59 16.00 10.74
C SER A 108 -8.83 16.49 10.01
N VAL A 109 -10.02 16.14 10.50
CA VAL A 109 -11.28 16.69 10.01
C VAL A 109 -11.65 17.88 10.88
N ASP A 110 -11.70 19.06 10.25
CA ASP A 110 -12.26 20.26 10.86
C ASP A 110 -13.73 20.39 10.45
N TYR A 111 -14.62 20.29 11.43
CA TYR A 111 -16.04 20.47 11.20
C TYR A 111 -16.34 21.96 11.27
N ALA A 112 -16.82 22.54 10.17
CA ALA A 112 -17.36 23.89 10.19
C ALA A 112 -18.51 23.93 11.22
N SER A 113 -18.27 24.60 12.35
CA SER A 113 -19.29 24.82 13.38
C SER A 113 -20.42 25.67 12.79
N LYS A 114 -21.66 25.31 13.14
CA LYS A 114 -22.87 26.05 12.75
C LYS A 114 -23.07 27.28 13.63
#